data_AF-A0A1S3N8Q9-F1
#
_entry.id   AF-A0A1S3N8Q9-F1
#
_cell.length_a   1.000
_cell.length_b   1.000
_cell.length_c   1.000
_cell.angle_alpha   90.00
_cell.angle_beta   90.00
_cell.angle_gamma   90.00
#
_symmetry.space_group_name_H-M   'P 1'
#
loop_
_entity.id
_entity.type
_entity.pdbx_description
1 polymer ?
#
loop_
_entity_poly.entity_id
_entity_poly.type
_entity_poly.pdbx_seq_one_letter_code
_entity_poly.pdbx_strand_id
1 'polypeptide(L)'
;MNTAMTVIVLLVCSDVIYMIQGRTIQDPRCRCPTVHAGGVNISLIRKLTYYPPRSHCSKEEVIVTLKTGGLLCLDPNGSFAKKLIKRQTKVNQQRQNQRSIETLSPHPTTSTCCNPSAGLPLKPGWAGRAMNGGP
;
A
#
# COMPACT_ATOMS: atom_id res chain seq x y z
N MET A 1 -40.06 18.10 -35.54
CA MET A 1 -39.12 18.31 -34.41
C MET A 1 -38.23 19.49 -34.77
N ASN A 2 -38.15 20.54 -33.96
CA ASN A 2 -37.31 21.69 -34.30
C ASN A 2 -35.83 21.32 -34.10
N THR A 3 -35.00 21.53 -35.11
CA THR A 3 -33.55 21.22 -35.06
C THR A 3 -32.85 21.91 -33.89
N ALA A 4 -33.24 23.13 -33.55
CA ALA A 4 -32.77 23.85 -32.36
C ALA A 4 -33.00 23.07 -31.05
N MET A 5 -34.15 22.43 -30.87
CA MET A 5 -34.42 21.61 -29.68
C MET A 5 -33.52 20.37 -29.64
N THR A 6 -33.29 19.72 -30.78
CA THR A 6 -32.37 18.57 -30.87
C THR A 6 -30.93 18.98 -30.52
N VAL A 7 -30.46 20.14 -30.99
CA VAL A 7 -29.13 20.68 -30.64
C VAL A 7 -29.02 20.98 -29.15
N ILE A 8 -30.02 21.63 -28.54
CA ILE A 8 -30.04 21.93 -27.09
C ILE A 8 -29.95 20.63 -26.27
N VAL A 9 -30.74 19.61 -26.62
CA VAL A 9 -30.71 18.30 -25.93
C VAL A 9 -29.33 17.65 -26.05
N LEU A 10 -28.71 17.64 -27.23
CA LEU A 10 -27.40 17.03 -27.43
C LEU A 10 -26.29 17.74 -26.62
N LEU A 11 -26.32 19.07 -26.54
CA LEU A 11 -25.37 19.85 -25.73
C LEU A 11 -25.51 19.51 -24.24
N VAL A 12 -26.73 19.57 -23.69
CA VAL A 12 -27.00 19.23 -22.28
C VAL A 12 -26.62 17.78 -21.97
N CYS A 13 -26.92 16.83 -22.85
CA CYS A 13 -26.50 15.45 -22.69
C CYS A 13 -24.96 15.32 -22.68
N SER A 14 -24.24 16.06 -23.52
CA SER A 14 -22.78 15.95 -23.60
C SER A 14 -22.08 16.41 -22.31
N ASP A 15 -22.51 17.52 -21.71
CA ASP A 15 -21.97 17.98 -20.42
C ASP A 15 -22.41 17.10 -19.25
N VAL A 16 -23.65 16.57 -19.26
CA VAL A 16 -24.09 15.60 -18.25
C VAL A 16 -23.25 14.30 -18.30
N ILE A 17 -23.03 13.73 -19.49
CA ILE A 17 -22.17 12.55 -19.68
C ILE A 17 -20.73 12.83 -19.21
N TYR A 18 -20.20 14.00 -19.56
CA TYR A 18 -18.88 14.46 -19.14
C TYR A 18 -18.76 14.53 -17.60
N MET A 19 -19.75 15.11 -16.91
CA MET A 19 -19.77 15.20 -15.45
C MET A 19 -19.86 13.81 -14.79
N ILE A 20 -20.69 12.90 -15.34
CA ILE A 20 -20.83 11.51 -14.85
C ILE A 20 -19.50 10.74 -14.96
N GLN A 21 -18.72 10.97 -16.03
CA GLN A 21 -17.40 10.33 -16.20
C GLN A 21 -16.30 10.94 -15.31
N GLY A 22 -16.61 11.95 -14.49
CA GLY A 22 -15.73 12.45 -13.43
C GLY A 22 -14.37 12.91 -13.94
N ARG A 23 -14.38 13.95 -14.80
CA ARG A 23 -13.28 14.43 -15.70
C ARG A 23 -11.92 14.64 -15.02
N THR A 24 -11.28 13.54 -14.63
CA THR A 24 -9.90 13.48 -14.15
C THR A 24 -9.00 13.84 -15.31
N ILE A 25 -8.48 15.07 -15.30
CA ILE A 25 -7.47 15.56 -16.26
C ILE A 25 -6.35 14.51 -16.36
N GLN A 26 -6.27 13.80 -17.48
CA GLN A 26 -5.30 12.71 -17.66
C GLN A 26 -3.92 13.31 -17.93
N ASP A 27 -3.13 13.47 -16.88
CA ASP A 27 -1.69 13.70 -17.00
C ASP A 27 -1.04 12.36 -17.37
N PRO A 28 -0.47 12.20 -18.58
CA PRO A 28 0.02 10.91 -19.09
C PRO A 28 1.24 10.37 -18.34
N ARG A 29 1.75 11.11 -17.35
CA ARG A 29 2.88 10.74 -16.48
C ARG A 29 2.45 10.18 -15.11
N CYS A 30 1.16 10.24 -14.77
CA CYS A 30 0.62 9.57 -13.59
C CYS A 30 0.60 8.03 -13.77
N ARG A 31 0.67 7.28 -12.67
CA ARG A 31 0.56 5.81 -12.66
C ARG A 31 -0.88 5.34 -12.91
N CYS A 32 -1.85 6.19 -12.60
CA CYS A 32 -3.28 5.93 -12.73
C CYS A 32 -3.89 6.69 -13.94
N PRO A 33 -4.04 6.04 -15.11
CA PRO A 33 -4.69 6.66 -16.27
C PRO A 33 -6.21 6.81 -16.07
N THR A 34 -6.83 5.93 -15.30
CA THR A 34 -8.24 5.98 -14.92
C THR A 34 -8.38 5.81 -13.42
N VAL A 35 -9.36 6.50 -12.83
CA VAL A 35 -9.63 6.48 -11.39
C VAL A 35 -10.97 5.78 -11.18
N HIS A 36 -10.98 4.70 -10.41
CA HIS A 36 -12.19 3.94 -10.12
C HIS A 36 -12.91 4.55 -8.90
N ALA A 37 -14.08 5.16 -9.13
CA ALA A 37 -14.92 5.70 -8.08
C ALA A 37 -15.68 4.61 -7.27
N GLY A 38 -15.74 3.38 -7.78
CA GLY A 38 -16.40 2.25 -7.12
C GLY A 38 -15.64 1.73 -5.88
N GLY A 39 -16.40 1.21 -4.92
CA GLY A 39 -15.85 0.52 -3.76
C GLY A 39 -15.58 -0.97 -4.05
N VAL A 40 -14.42 -1.48 -3.63
CA VAL A 40 -14.04 -2.90 -3.73
C VAL A 40 -14.33 -3.62 -2.41
N ASN A 41 -14.68 -4.91 -2.46
CA ASN A 41 -14.77 -5.68 -1.22
C ASN A 41 -13.37 -5.80 -0.56
N ILE A 42 -13.26 -5.32 0.68
CA ILE A 42 -11.98 -5.18 1.40
C ILE A 42 -11.27 -6.53 1.57
N SER A 43 -12.02 -7.64 1.63
CA SER A 43 -11.48 -9.00 1.71
C SER A 43 -10.72 -9.44 0.44
N LEU A 44 -10.92 -8.76 -0.70
CA LEU A 44 -10.19 -8.99 -1.95
C LEU A 44 -8.89 -8.20 -2.04
N ILE A 45 -8.62 -7.28 -1.11
CA ILE A 45 -7.41 -6.44 -1.14
C ILE A 45 -6.22 -7.24 -0.60
N ARG A 46 -5.09 -7.19 -1.33
CA ARG A 46 -3.80 -7.78 -0.94
C ARG A 46 -2.80 -6.73 -0.45
N LYS A 47 -2.78 -5.55 -1.09
CA LYS A 47 -1.93 -4.41 -0.71
C LYS A 47 -2.64 -3.10 -1.02
N LEU A 48 -2.46 -2.11 -0.14
CA LEU A 48 -2.76 -0.71 -0.40
C LEU A 48 -1.43 0.04 -0.55
N THR A 49 -1.30 0.91 -1.56
CA THR A 49 -0.14 1.78 -1.72
C THR A 49 -0.61 3.20 -2.02
N TYR A 50 -0.22 4.14 -1.19
CA TYR A 50 -0.47 5.57 -1.38
C TYR A 50 0.76 6.22 -2.02
N TYR A 51 0.55 7.06 -3.02
CA TYR A 51 1.58 7.90 -3.62
C TYR A 51 1.20 9.37 -3.48
N PRO A 52 2.06 10.22 -2.89
CA PRO A 52 1.85 11.66 -2.85
C PRO A 52 2.07 12.29 -4.23
N PRO A 53 1.71 13.58 -4.42
CA PRO A 53 2.00 14.33 -5.64
C PRO A 53 3.50 14.38 -5.92
N ARG A 54 3.87 14.42 -7.20
CA ARG A 54 5.24 14.42 -7.69
C ARG A 54 5.41 15.46 -8.79
N SER A 55 6.65 15.89 -9.05
CA SER A 55 7.03 16.81 -10.14
C SER A 55 6.57 16.39 -11.54
N HIS A 56 6.21 15.12 -11.72
CA HIS A 56 5.69 14.54 -12.97
C HIS A 56 4.25 14.02 -12.85
N CYS A 57 3.54 14.29 -11.75
CA CYS A 57 2.12 13.95 -11.59
C CYS A 57 1.63 14.71 -10.35
N SER A 58 0.98 15.86 -10.56
CA SER A 58 0.56 16.76 -9.45
C SER A 58 -0.69 16.24 -8.70
N LYS A 59 -0.84 14.92 -8.61
CA LYS A 59 -2.02 14.24 -8.07
C LYS A 59 -1.59 13.19 -7.04
N GLU A 60 -2.41 13.04 -6.01
CA GLU A 60 -2.35 11.89 -5.12
C GLU A 60 -2.90 10.65 -5.85
N GLU A 61 -2.25 9.49 -5.68
CA GLU A 61 -2.65 8.24 -6.32
C GLU A 61 -2.79 7.13 -5.27
N VAL A 62 -3.96 6.50 -5.19
CA VAL A 62 -4.22 5.38 -4.27
C VAL A 62 -4.35 4.10 -5.06
N ILE A 63 -3.30 3.27 -5.05
CA ILE A 63 -3.25 2.03 -5.82
C ILE A 63 -3.49 0.83 -4.91
N VAL A 64 -4.52 0.06 -5.25
CA VAL A 64 -4.89 -1.21 -4.61
C VAL A 64 -4.41 -2.36 -5.47
N THR A 65 -3.67 -3.29 -4.89
CA THR A 65 -3.42 -4.61 -5.49
C THR A 65 -4.42 -5.60 -4.92
N LEU A 66 -5.23 -6.23 -5.77
CA LEU A 66 -6.17 -7.27 -5.40
C LEU A 66 -5.44 -8.61 -5.19
N LYS A 67 -6.07 -9.55 -4.49
CA LYS A 67 -5.56 -10.92 -4.28
C LYS A 67 -5.40 -11.70 -5.58
N THR A 68 -6.21 -11.37 -6.59
CA THR A 68 -6.15 -11.86 -7.98
C THR A 68 -4.99 -11.28 -8.80
N GLY A 69 -4.17 -10.40 -8.22
CA GLY A 69 -3.05 -9.74 -8.91
C GLY A 69 -3.43 -8.45 -9.65
N GLY A 70 -4.71 -8.23 -9.95
CA GLY A 70 -5.19 -7.01 -10.60
C GLY A 70 -4.85 -5.74 -9.80
N LEU A 71 -4.43 -4.69 -10.50
CA LEU A 71 -4.23 -3.36 -9.93
C LEU A 71 -5.48 -2.51 -10.16
N LEU A 72 -5.88 -1.73 -9.16
CA LEU A 72 -6.97 -0.76 -9.27
C LEU A 72 -6.57 0.56 -8.64
N CYS A 73 -6.77 1.65 -9.38
CA CYS A 73 -6.61 3.01 -8.88
C CYS A 73 -7.93 3.49 -8.25
N LEU A 74 -7.87 3.99 -7.02
CA LEU A 74 -8.99 4.61 -6.31
C LEU A 74 -8.83 6.12 -6.24
N ASP A 75 -9.95 6.83 -6.15
CA ASP A 75 -9.95 8.26 -5.88
C ASP A 75 -9.40 8.56 -4.46
N PRO A 76 -8.32 9.36 -4.31
CA PRO A 76 -7.82 9.80 -3.00
C PRO A 76 -8.87 10.59 -2.19
N ASN A 77 -9.76 11.33 -2.87
CA ASN A 77 -10.79 12.09 -2.20
C ASN A 77 -11.96 11.22 -1.69
N GLY A 78 -12.18 10.07 -2.32
CA GLY A 78 -13.27 9.16 -2.07
C GLY A 78 -13.30 8.62 -0.65
N SER A 79 -14.51 8.51 -0.08
CA SER A 79 -14.68 7.99 1.29
C SER A 79 -14.14 6.57 1.46
N PHE A 80 -14.08 5.79 0.38
CA PHE A 80 -13.55 4.42 0.38
C PHE A 80 -12.03 4.38 0.57
N ALA A 81 -11.25 5.14 -0.20
CA ALA A 81 -9.79 5.23 -0.01
C ALA A 81 -9.42 5.71 1.41
N LYS A 82 -10.10 6.76 1.89
CA LYS A 82 -9.94 7.29 3.26
C LYS A 82 -10.30 6.24 4.33
N LYS A 83 -11.27 5.35 4.09
CA LYS A 83 -11.59 4.20 4.97
C LYS A 83 -10.50 3.10 4.91
N LEU A 84 -9.93 2.81 3.74
CA LEU A 84 -8.87 1.81 3.59
C LEU A 84 -7.58 2.22 4.30
N ILE A 85 -7.13 3.47 4.13
CA ILE A 85 -5.94 4.02 4.79
C ILE A 85 -6.10 3.90 6.32
N LYS A 86 -7.23 4.37 6.87
CA LYS A 86 -7.54 4.27 8.31
C LYS A 86 -7.57 2.83 8.84
N ARG A 87 -7.96 1.83 8.03
CA ARG A 87 -7.88 0.40 8.42
C ARG A 87 -6.45 -0.12 8.40
N GLN A 88 -5.65 0.22 7.39
CA GLN A 88 -4.23 -0.16 7.31
C GLN A 88 -3.43 0.39 8.51
N THR A 89 -3.63 1.65 8.90
CA THR A 89 -2.96 2.23 10.08
C THR A 89 -3.26 1.43 11.35
N LYS A 90 -4.53 1.09 11.62
CA LYS A 90 -4.92 0.30 12.80
C LYS A 90 -4.29 -1.09 12.82
N VAL A 91 -4.30 -1.81 11.69
CA VAL A 91 -3.70 -3.15 11.59
C VAL A 91 -2.17 -3.10 11.80
N ASN A 92 -1.50 -2.08 11.25
CA ASN A 92 -0.07 -1.90 11.44
C ASN A 92 0.29 -1.54 12.90
N GLN A 93 -0.51 -0.70 13.55
CA GLN A 93 -0.34 -0.32 14.95
C GLN A 93 -0.54 -1.51 15.90
N GLN A 94 -1.55 -2.36 15.65
CA GLN A 94 -1.71 -3.62 16.38
C GLN A 94 -0.52 -4.56 16.18
N ARG A 95 -0.03 -4.72 14.93
CA ARG A 95 1.17 -5.53 14.64
C ARG A 95 2.45 -5.01 15.31
N GLN A 96 2.61 -3.69 15.45
CA GLN A 96 3.72 -3.11 16.20
C GLN A 96 3.59 -3.39 17.70
N ASN A 97 2.41 -3.17 18.29
CA ASN A 97 2.14 -3.47 19.70
C ASN A 97 2.36 -4.96 20.06
N GLN A 98 2.10 -5.86 19.10
CA GLN A 98 2.29 -7.30 19.29
C GLN A 98 3.77 -7.70 19.19
N ARG A 99 4.56 -7.06 18.29
CA ARG A 99 6.03 -7.22 18.23
C ARG A 99 6.74 -6.75 19.51
N SER A 100 6.24 -5.73 20.20
CA SER A 100 6.79 -5.30 21.49
C SER A 100 6.52 -6.26 22.65
N ILE A 101 5.61 -7.23 22.49
CA ILE A 101 5.40 -8.32 23.46
C ILE A 101 6.34 -9.50 23.16
N GLU A 102 6.66 -9.74 21.89
CA GLU A 102 7.67 -10.72 21.42
C GLU A 102 9.12 -10.27 21.70
N THR A 103 9.33 -9.48 22.75
CA THR A 103 10.64 -9.07 23.31
C THR A 103 10.78 -9.42 24.80
N LEU A 104 9.71 -9.95 25.44
CA LEU A 104 9.73 -10.46 26.82
C LEU A 104 9.74 -11.99 26.87
N SER A 105 10.70 -12.58 26.15
CA SER A 105 11.20 -13.95 26.37
C SER A 105 12.67 -13.83 26.76
N PRO A 106 13.20 -14.62 27.72
CA PRO A 106 14.50 -14.35 28.34
C PRO A 106 15.68 -14.60 27.38
N HIS A 107 16.05 -13.56 26.64
CA HIS A 107 17.37 -13.46 26.04
C HIS A 107 18.42 -13.43 27.16
N PRO A 108 19.41 -14.35 27.20
CA PRO A 108 20.54 -14.18 28.10
C PRO A 108 21.31 -12.91 27.69
N THR A 109 21.63 -12.07 28.67
CA THR A 109 22.21 -10.74 28.44
C THR A 109 23.66 -10.83 27.98
N THR A 110 23.88 -10.95 26.66
CA THR A 110 25.21 -10.80 26.05
C THR A 110 25.39 -9.38 25.53
N SER A 111 25.60 -8.43 26.45
CA SER A 111 25.97 -7.06 26.10
C SER A 111 27.40 -7.02 25.55
N THR A 112 27.55 -6.94 24.22
CA THR A 112 28.85 -6.76 23.56
C THR A 112 28.79 -5.58 22.60
N CYS A 113 29.06 -4.39 23.15
CA CYS A 113 29.24 -3.18 22.35
C CYS A 113 30.59 -3.24 21.63
N CYS A 114 30.61 -3.60 20.36
CA CYS A 114 31.83 -3.58 19.54
C CYS A 114 32.23 -2.14 19.16
N ASN A 115 32.89 -1.45 20.09
CA ASN A 115 33.71 -0.26 19.76
C ASN A 115 34.97 -0.73 19.01
N PRO A 116 35.23 -0.31 17.76
CA PRO A 116 36.25 -0.94 16.90
C PRO A 116 37.69 -0.46 17.18
N SER A 117 38.20 -0.62 18.41
CA SER A 117 39.55 -0.15 18.78
C SER A 117 40.21 -0.78 20.04
N ALA A 118 40.41 -2.11 20.10
CA ALA A 118 41.59 -2.76 20.73
C ALA A 118 41.53 -4.32 20.75
N GLY A 119 42.69 -4.97 20.57
CA GLY A 119 43.12 -6.18 21.31
C GLY A 119 42.45 -7.56 21.06
N LEU A 120 43.20 -8.48 20.45
CA LEU A 120 43.13 -9.95 20.69
C LEU A 120 44.00 -10.31 21.93
N PRO A 121 44.11 -11.59 22.42
CA PRO A 121 43.53 -12.89 21.99
C PRO A 121 42.70 -13.57 23.15
N LEU A 122 42.23 -14.83 23.18
CA LEU A 122 42.82 -16.19 22.98
C LEU A 122 41.74 -17.30 22.79
N LYS A 123 42.16 -18.53 22.44
CA LYS A 123 41.35 -19.79 22.42
C LYS A 123 41.90 -20.78 23.48
N PRO A 124 41.15 -21.80 23.99
CA PRO A 124 40.75 -23.05 23.30
C PRO A 124 39.24 -23.41 23.50
N GLY A 125 38.65 -24.54 23.06
CA GLY A 125 39.16 -25.77 22.44
C GLY A 125 38.05 -26.61 21.72
N TRP A 126 38.27 -27.90 21.44
CA TRP A 126 37.41 -28.75 20.59
C TRP A 126 36.50 -29.75 21.34
N ALA A 127 35.29 -30.00 20.79
CA ALA A 127 34.53 -31.28 20.67
C ALA A 127 33.05 -30.95 20.35
N GLY A 128 32.23 -31.76 19.67
CA GLY A 128 32.43 -33.05 18.99
C GLY A 128 31.29 -33.31 17.97
N ARG A 129 31.32 -34.42 17.23
CA ARG A 129 30.42 -34.71 16.09
C ARG A 129 29.43 -35.83 16.42
N ALA A 130 28.15 -35.68 16.07
CA ALA A 130 27.20 -36.79 15.93
C ALA A 130 26.11 -36.48 14.88
N MET A 131 25.73 -37.50 14.10
CA MET A 131 24.56 -37.53 13.21
C MET A 131 23.82 -38.83 13.49
N ASN A 132 22.50 -38.80 13.68
CA ASN A 132 21.61 -39.97 13.71
C ASN A 132 20.20 -39.55 13.22
N GLY A 133 19.41 -40.39 12.54
CA GLY A 133 19.75 -41.69 11.94
C GLY A 133 18.71 -42.79 12.13
N GLY A 134 17.53 -42.68 11.51
CA GLY A 134 16.48 -43.70 11.54
C GLY A 134 15.74 -43.87 12.87
N PRO A 135 14.83 -44.85 13.00
CA PRO A 135 14.40 -45.81 11.97
C PRO A 135 13.44 -45.23 10.92
#